data_AF-A0A830B6Z1-F1
#
_entry.id   AF-A0A830B6Z1-F1
#
_cell.length_a   1.000
_cell.length_b   1.000
_cell.length_c   1.000
_cell.angle_alpha   90.00
_cell.angle_beta   90.00
_cell.angle_gamma   90.00
#
_symmetry.space_group_name_H-M   'P 1'
#
loop_
_entity.id
_entity.type
_entity.pdbx_description
1 polymer ?
#
loop_
_entity_poly.entity_id
_entity_poly.type
_entity_poly.pdbx_seq_one_letter_code
_entity_poly.pdbx_strand_id
1 'polypeptide(L)'
;DFYNWNKVHVVYCDGSSFLGDVEEVDPQTNITYRGARVFNAIMEDLLAKGMSNADNVILSGGSAGGLATLLHCDSFRQQIVPNAKRVKCISDSGFFMHAKNLPGAKEREDYFTRVVELHVLKALEYNNLSVSVQNFQCLFPEYLVDDIQTPLFILESSFDYHQVSSLFRNIYNSNRKKQNYYYNNLNNSMIPNIQLY
;
A
#
# COMPACT_ATOMS: atom_id res chain seq x y z
N ASP A 1 3.67 -17.66 16.58
CA ASP A 1 2.21 -17.47 16.80
C ASP A 1 1.31 -18.09 15.73
N PHE A 2 1.63 -18.04 14.43
CA PHE A 2 0.76 -18.56 13.35
C PHE A 2 1.21 -19.90 12.75
N TYR A 3 1.82 -20.80 13.53
CA TYR A 3 2.48 -21.99 12.97
C TYR A 3 1.51 -22.96 12.28
N ASN A 4 0.27 -23.08 12.81
CA ASN A 4 -0.76 -24.00 12.31
C ASN A 4 -1.85 -23.32 11.45
N TRP A 5 -1.58 -22.11 10.94
CA TRP A 5 -2.50 -21.41 10.04
C TRP A 5 -2.30 -21.87 8.59
N ASN A 6 -3.35 -21.79 7.78
CA ASN A 6 -3.20 -21.82 6.33
C ASN A 6 -2.42 -20.57 5.90
N LYS A 7 -1.32 -20.76 5.17
CA LYS A 7 -0.44 -19.68 4.72
C LYS A 7 -0.44 -19.65 3.21
N VAL A 8 -0.69 -18.47 2.65
CA VAL A 8 -0.71 -18.24 1.22
C VAL A 8 0.28 -17.13 0.92
N HIS A 9 1.14 -17.36 -0.07
CA HIS A 9 2.03 -16.33 -0.59
C HIS A 9 1.53 -15.90 -1.96
N VAL A 10 1.08 -14.64 -2.06
CA VAL A 10 0.63 -14.02 -3.31
C VAL A 10 1.83 -13.35 -3.96
N VAL A 11 2.21 -13.82 -5.15
CA VAL A 11 3.35 -13.27 -5.89
C VAL A 11 2.98 -11.94 -6.51
N TYR A 12 3.79 -10.91 -6.25
CA TYR A 12 3.64 -9.58 -6.82
C TYR A 12 4.13 -9.54 -8.27
N CYS A 13 3.24 -9.19 -9.22
CA CYS A 13 3.55 -9.20 -10.65
C CYS A 13 2.94 -8.06 -11.46
N ASP A 14 2.27 -7.10 -10.83
CA ASP A 14 1.52 -6.06 -11.55
C ASP A 14 2.19 -4.68 -11.56
N GLY A 15 3.12 -4.40 -10.65
CA GLY A 15 3.84 -3.12 -10.60
C GLY A 15 3.09 -1.95 -9.95
N SER A 16 1.86 -2.15 -9.47
CA SER A 16 1.01 -1.11 -8.89
C SER A 16 0.33 -1.49 -7.58
N SER A 17 0.98 -2.29 -6.73
CA SER A 17 0.40 -2.72 -5.45
C SER A 17 -1.01 -3.31 -5.60
N PHE A 18 -1.24 -4.08 -6.67
CA PHE A 18 -2.53 -4.68 -7.00
C PHE A 18 -3.67 -3.68 -7.29
N LEU A 19 -3.38 -2.54 -7.92
CA LEU A 19 -4.38 -1.50 -8.18
C LEU A 19 -4.74 -1.32 -9.67
N GLY A 20 -3.82 -1.64 -10.59
CA GLY A 20 -4.01 -1.38 -12.02
C GLY A 20 -5.18 -2.13 -12.64
N ASP A 21 -5.90 -1.49 -13.56
CA ASP A 21 -7.03 -2.08 -14.28
C ASP A 21 -7.05 -1.68 -15.77
N VAL A 22 -5.89 -1.73 -16.42
CA VAL A 22 -5.75 -1.43 -17.85
C VAL A 22 -6.24 -2.62 -18.68
N GLU A 23 -7.25 -2.37 -19.52
CA GLU A 23 -7.77 -3.40 -20.45
C GLU A 23 -6.72 -3.76 -21.50
N GLU A 24 -6.12 -2.77 -22.14
CA GLU A 24 -5.18 -2.99 -23.23
C GLU A 24 -3.83 -3.55 -22.75
N VAL A 25 -3.18 -4.32 -23.62
CA VAL A 25 -1.77 -4.71 -23.45
C VAL A 25 -0.90 -3.59 -23.99
N ASP A 26 0.16 -3.22 -23.29
CA ASP A 26 1.13 -2.25 -23.79
C ASP A 26 1.71 -2.74 -25.13
N PRO A 27 1.45 -2.05 -26.25
CA PRO A 27 1.84 -2.54 -27.57
C PRO A 27 3.35 -2.48 -27.81
N GLN A 28 4.10 -1.71 -27.01
CA GLN A 28 5.55 -1.59 -27.14
C GLN A 28 6.30 -2.62 -26.29
N THR A 29 5.81 -2.87 -25.08
CA THR A 29 6.49 -3.74 -24.10
C THR A 29 5.84 -5.11 -23.93
N ASN A 30 4.63 -5.30 -24.44
CA ASN A 30 3.78 -6.47 -24.22
C ASN A 30 3.49 -6.76 -22.72
N ILE A 31 3.54 -5.72 -21.89
CA ILE A 31 3.25 -5.77 -20.46
C ILE A 31 1.75 -5.50 -20.22
N THR A 32 1.21 -6.10 -19.16
CA THR A 32 -0.16 -5.81 -18.69
C THR A 32 -0.13 -5.12 -17.33
N TYR A 33 -1.00 -4.15 -17.13
CA TYR A 33 -1.11 -3.36 -15.90
C TYR A 33 -2.47 -3.65 -15.23
N ARG A 34 -2.64 -4.88 -14.75
CA ARG A 34 -3.94 -5.45 -14.33
C ARG A 34 -3.96 -5.93 -12.87
N GLY A 35 -3.25 -5.22 -11.99
CA GLY A 35 -3.11 -5.58 -10.59
C GLY A 35 -4.41 -5.87 -9.85
N ALA A 36 -5.44 -5.04 -10.02
CA ALA A 36 -6.73 -5.25 -9.37
C ALA A 36 -7.42 -6.54 -9.83
N ARG A 37 -7.34 -6.86 -11.14
CA ARG A 37 -7.89 -8.11 -11.69
C ARG A 37 -7.14 -9.33 -11.17
N VAL A 38 -5.81 -9.23 -11.10
CA VAL A 38 -4.96 -10.31 -10.56
C VAL A 38 -5.32 -10.56 -9.09
N PHE A 39 -5.47 -9.51 -8.28
CA PHE A 39 -5.89 -9.64 -6.89
C PHE A 39 -7.24 -10.34 -6.76
N ASN A 40 -8.26 -9.87 -7.49
CA ASN A 40 -9.61 -10.45 -7.44
C ASN A 40 -9.60 -11.93 -7.86
N ALA A 41 -8.94 -12.27 -8.96
CA ALA A 41 -8.85 -13.65 -9.44
C ALA A 41 -8.16 -14.57 -8.42
N ILE A 42 -7.12 -14.09 -7.75
CA ILE A 42 -6.44 -14.84 -6.68
C ILE A 42 -7.38 -15.02 -5.48
N MET A 43 -8.08 -13.98 -5.06
CA MET A 43 -9.01 -14.07 -3.93
C MET A 43 -10.16 -15.04 -4.21
N GLU A 44 -10.73 -15.02 -5.41
CA GLU A 44 -11.77 -15.96 -5.85
C GLU A 44 -11.28 -17.42 -5.79
N ASP A 45 -10.07 -17.69 -6.30
CA ASP A 45 -9.46 -19.02 -6.24
C ASP A 45 -9.21 -19.48 -4.79
N LEU A 46 -8.75 -18.59 -3.92
CA LEU A 46 -8.54 -18.91 -2.50
C LEU A 46 -9.86 -19.16 -1.76
N LEU A 47 -10.92 -18.40 -2.07
CA LEU A 47 -12.26 -18.64 -1.53
C LEU A 47 -12.77 -20.02 -1.90
N ALA A 48 -12.58 -20.43 -3.17
CA ALA A 48 -12.93 -21.77 -3.66
C ALA A 48 -12.10 -22.89 -3.00
N LYS A 49 -10.84 -22.60 -2.64
CA LYS A 49 -9.95 -23.53 -1.93
C LYS A 49 -10.17 -23.59 -0.42
N GLY A 50 -11.20 -22.91 0.09
CA GLY A 50 -11.66 -23.04 1.47
C GLY A 50 -11.45 -21.80 2.35
N MET A 51 -10.88 -20.70 1.83
CA MET A 51 -10.81 -19.43 2.56
C MET A 51 -12.21 -18.90 2.91
N SER A 52 -13.23 -19.25 2.12
CA SER A 52 -14.64 -18.94 2.38
C SER A 52 -15.17 -19.48 3.72
N ASN A 53 -14.53 -20.52 4.29
CA ASN A 53 -14.89 -21.12 5.57
C ASN A 53 -14.02 -20.60 6.74
N ALA A 54 -13.13 -19.63 6.50
CA ALA A 54 -12.21 -19.15 7.52
C ALA A 54 -12.92 -18.28 8.56
N ASP A 55 -12.80 -18.64 9.85
CA ASP A 55 -13.28 -17.81 10.95
C ASP A 55 -12.39 -16.59 11.20
N ASN A 56 -11.08 -16.74 10.97
CA ASN A 56 -10.07 -15.70 11.18
C ASN A 56 -9.22 -15.55 9.92
N VAL A 57 -9.04 -14.31 9.44
CA VAL A 57 -8.25 -14.01 8.25
C VAL A 57 -7.32 -12.85 8.54
N ILE A 58 -6.09 -12.93 8.04
CA ILE A 58 -5.12 -11.83 8.08
C ILE A 58 -4.73 -11.54 6.64
N LEU A 59 -4.95 -10.30 6.18
CA LEU A 59 -4.34 -9.79 4.96
C LEU A 59 -3.01 -9.13 5.35
N SER A 60 -1.90 -9.56 4.75
CA SER A 60 -0.59 -9.00 5.07
C SER A 60 0.28 -8.91 3.84
N GLY A 61 1.14 -7.90 3.82
CA GLY A 61 2.15 -7.72 2.78
C GLY A 61 3.28 -6.82 3.24
N GLY A 62 4.41 -6.97 2.55
CA GLY A 62 5.63 -6.19 2.74
C GLY A 62 5.87 -5.20 1.60
N SER A 63 6.41 -4.02 1.88
CA SER A 63 6.77 -3.01 0.87
C SER A 63 5.56 -2.63 -0.01
N ALA A 64 5.62 -2.80 -1.34
CA ALA A 64 4.48 -2.61 -2.23
C ALA A 64 3.26 -3.47 -1.85
N GLY A 65 3.47 -4.67 -1.30
CA GLY A 65 2.39 -5.51 -0.74
C GLY A 65 1.84 -4.97 0.58
N GLY A 66 2.65 -4.25 1.36
CA GLY A 66 2.21 -3.54 2.56
C GLY A 66 1.31 -2.35 2.21
N LEU A 67 1.69 -1.60 1.16
CA LEU A 67 0.82 -0.57 0.58
C LEU A 67 -0.48 -1.19 0.04
N ALA A 68 -0.39 -2.28 -0.73
CA ALA A 68 -1.56 -3.01 -1.20
C ALA A 68 -2.48 -3.44 -0.04
N THR A 69 -1.90 -3.89 1.07
CA THR A 69 -2.66 -4.28 2.27
C THR A 69 -3.45 -3.10 2.84
N LEU A 70 -2.87 -1.90 2.91
CA LEU A 70 -3.58 -0.70 3.39
C LEU A 70 -4.75 -0.34 2.46
N LEU A 71 -4.49 -0.36 1.15
CA LEU A 71 -5.46 0.05 0.13
C LEU A 71 -6.62 -0.93 -0.04
N HIS A 72 -6.37 -2.22 0.15
CA HIS A 72 -7.38 -3.28 0.03
C HIS A 72 -7.99 -3.70 1.37
N CYS A 73 -7.56 -3.15 2.50
CA CYS A 73 -7.93 -3.70 3.81
C CYS A 73 -9.45 -3.78 4.04
N ASP A 74 -10.15 -2.65 3.84
CA ASP A 74 -11.59 -2.58 4.06
C ASP A 74 -12.39 -3.31 2.98
N SER A 75 -12.01 -3.19 1.70
CA SER A 75 -12.66 -3.92 0.62
C SER A 75 -12.48 -5.43 0.78
N PHE A 76 -11.32 -5.89 1.22
CA PHE A 76 -11.07 -7.30 1.55
C PHE A 76 -12.00 -7.78 2.67
N ARG A 77 -12.12 -7.03 3.76
CA ARG A 77 -13.04 -7.33 4.87
C ARG A 77 -14.51 -7.36 4.43
N GLN A 78 -14.93 -6.41 3.61
CA GLN A 78 -16.34 -6.17 3.29
C GLN A 78 -16.82 -7.00 2.10
N GLN A 79 -15.98 -7.18 1.08
CA GLN A 79 -16.36 -7.78 -0.20
C GLN A 79 -15.81 -9.19 -0.38
N ILE A 80 -14.60 -9.49 0.13
CA ILE A 80 -13.94 -10.79 -0.11
C ILE A 80 -14.24 -11.79 1.01
N VAL A 81 -14.12 -11.39 2.28
CA VAL A 81 -14.35 -12.27 3.45
C VAL A 81 -15.43 -11.72 4.41
N PRO A 82 -16.63 -11.35 3.92
CA PRO A 82 -17.66 -10.71 4.75
C PRO A 82 -18.12 -11.57 5.94
N ASN A 83 -18.06 -12.89 5.78
CA ASN A 83 -18.51 -13.87 6.77
C ASN A 83 -17.44 -14.25 7.81
N ALA A 84 -16.19 -13.84 7.61
CA ALA A 84 -15.12 -14.12 8.58
C ALA A 84 -15.40 -13.36 9.89
N LYS A 85 -15.35 -14.07 11.02
CA LYS A 85 -15.63 -13.48 12.35
C LYS A 85 -14.59 -12.43 12.74
N ARG A 86 -13.33 -12.63 12.35
CA ARG A 86 -12.24 -11.71 12.64
C ARG A 86 -11.34 -11.54 11.43
N VAL A 87 -11.16 -10.29 11.02
CA VAL A 87 -10.21 -9.92 9.97
C VAL A 87 -9.28 -8.86 10.52
N LYS A 88 -8.00 -8.98 10.21
CA LYS A 88 -6.99 -7.97 10.51
C LYS A 88 -6.11 -7.74 9.30
N CYS A 89 -5.56 -6.55 9.19
CA CYS A 89 -4.56 -6.22 8.18
C CYS A 89 -3.21 -5.95 8.85
N ILE A 90 -2.12 -6.40 8.23
CA ILE A 90 -0.76 -6.14 8.67
C ILE A 90 0.04 -5.56 7.50
N SER A 91 0.29 -4.26 7.56
CA SER A 91 1.16 -3.58 6.61
C SER A 91 2.58 -3.55 7.15
N ASP A 92 3.50 -4.25 6.51
CA ASP A 92 4.93 -4.23 6.82
C ASP A 92 5.67 -3.36 5.80
N SER A 93 6.35 -2.32 6.27
CA SER A 93 7.17 -1.43 5.44
C SER A 93 6.40 -0.82 4.26
N GLY A 94 5.09 -0.65 4.42
CA GLY A 94 4.15 -0.20 3.39
C GLY A 94 3.71 1.25 3.55
N PHE A 95 4.18 1.95 4.59
CA PHE A 95 3.79 3.31 4.91
C PHE A 95 4.68 4.33 4.18
N PHE A 96 4.45 4.49 2.87
CA PHE A 96 5.18 5.49 2.09
C PHE A 96 4.69 6.91 2.42
N MET A 97 5.61 7.80 2.75
CA MET A 97 5.30 9.17 3.15
C MET A 97 5.37 10.11 1.96
N HIS A 98 4.36 10.96 1.78
CA HIS A 98 4.42 12.06 0.84
C HIS A 98 5.46 13.08 1.32
N ALA A 99 5.38 13.45 2.61
CA ALA A 99 6.26 14.43 3.23
C ALA A 99 6.42 15.70 2.39
N LYS A 100 5.28 16.35 2.08
CA LYS A 100 5.16 17.52 1.16
C LYS A 100 6.10 18.69 1.47
N ASN A 101 6.54 18.82 2.71
CA ASN A 101 7.39 19.92 3.17
C ASN A 101 8.90 19.56 3.18
N LEU A 102 9.28 18.39 2.68
CA LEU A 102 10.68 17.94 2.65
C LEU A 102 11.29 18.02 1.25
N PRO A 103 12.63 18.17 1.14
CA PRO A 103 13.32 18.13 -0.15
C PRO A 103 12.92 16.92 -0.99
N GLY A 104 12.71 17.13 -2.28
CA GLY A 104 12.27 16.08 -3.21
C GLY A 104 10.76 15.84 -3.27
N ALA A 105 9.93 16.67 -2.62
CA ALA A 105 8.48 16.48 -2.62
C ALA A 105 7.92 16.44 -4.04
N LYS A 106 8.28 17.42 -4.89
CA LYS A 106 7.78 17.48 -6.27
C LYS A 106 8.19 16.25 -7.09
N GLU A 107 9.42 15.76 -6.93
CA GLU A 107 9.89 14.54 -7.60
C GLU A 107 9.15 13.29 -7.13
N ARG A 108 8.78 13.21 -5.84
CA ARG A 108 7.91 12.14 -5.31
C ARG A 108 6.51 12.23 -5.90
N GLU A 109 5.90 13.42 -5.90
CA GLU A 109 4.59 13.65 -6.52
C GLU A 109 4.59 13.24 -7.99
N ASP A 110 5.60 13.67 -8.76
CA ASP A 110 5.72 13.35 -10.18
C ASP A 110 5.94 11.84 -10.39
N TYR A 111 6.68 11.17 -9.51
CA TYR A 111 6.87 9.72 -9.55
C TYR A 111 5.54 8.98 -9.38
N PHE A 112 4.80 9.26 -8.30
CA PHE A 112 3.53 8.57 -8.04
C PHE A 112 2.42 9.00 -9.02
N THR A 113 2.47 10.21 -9.56
CA THR A 113 1.59 10.64 -10.66
C THR A 113 1.78 9.75 -11.88
N ARG A 114 3.02 9.48 -12.29
CA ARG A 114 3.28 8.55 -13.41
C ARG A 114 2.82 7.13 -13.12
N VAL A 115 2.88 6.67 -11.87
CA VAL A 115 2.34 5.36 -11.48
C VAL A 115 0.82 5.34 -11.65
N VAL A 116 0.11 6.38 -11.18
CA VAL A 116 -1.35 6.50 -11.36
C VAL A 116 -1.73 6.50 -12.84
N GLU A 117 -1.02 7.28 -13.66
CA GLU A 117 -1.27 7.41 -15.09
C GLU A 117 -1.00 6.10 -15.85
N LEU A 118 0.14 5.45 -15.59
CA LEU A 118 0.53 4.22 -16.29
C LEU A 118 -0.45 3.07 -16.02
N HIS A 119 -0.85 2.89 -14.75
CA HIS A 119 -1.69 1.78 -14.35
C HIS A 119 -3.19 2.09 -14.46
N VAL A 120 -3.53 3.32 -14.89
CA VAL A 120 -4.89 3.85 -14.99
C VAL A 120 -5.67 3.47 -13.74
N LEU A 121 -5.15 3.89 -12.58
CA LEU A 121 -5.74 3.53 -11.30
C LEU A 121 -7.16 4.08 -11.26
N LYS A 122 -8.14 3.20 -11.43
CA LYS A 122 -9.54 3.54 -11.23
C LYS A 122 -9.76 3.79 -9.75
N ALA A 123 -10.82 4.56 -9.47
CA ALA A 123 -11.20 4.84 -8.11
C ALA A 123 -11.20 3.56 -7.26
N LEU A 124 -10.32 3.52 -6.26
CA LEU A 124 -10.59 2.72 -5.09
C LEU A 124 -11.86 3.34 -4.51
N GLU A 125 -12.99 2.64 -4.65
CA GLU A 125 -14.23 3.05 -4.02
C GLU A 125 -14.08 2.85 -2.50
N TYR A 126 -13.38 3.78 -1.86
CA TYR A 126 -13.25 3.84 -0.41
C TYR A 126 -14.44 4.65 0.12
N ASN A 127 -15.41 3.98 0.75
CA ASN A 127 -16.39 4.56 1.68
C ASN A 127 -16.79 6.04 1.46
N ASN A 128 -17.33 6.41 0.30
CA ASN A 128 -17.76 7.78 -0.02
C ASN A 128 -16.67 8.88 0.09
N LEU A 129 -15.40 8.52 0.24
CA LEU A 129 -14.27 9.42 0.12
C LEU A 129 -13.92 9.51 -1.35
N SER A 130 -14.45 10.53 -2.00
CA SER A 130 -13.93 11.07 -3.25
C SER A 130 -12.57 11.75 -3.00
N VAL A 131 -11.60 11.03 -2.41
CA VAL A 131 -10.21 11.30 -2.72
C VAL A 131 -10.14 11.06 -4.21
N SER A 132 -10.08 12.11 -5.02
CA SER A 132 -9.94 11.99 -6.46
C SER A 132 -8.83 10.99 -6.75
N VAL A 133 -9.17 9.77 -7.15
CA VAL A 133 -8.19 8.68 -7.32
C VAL A 133 -7.34 8.89 -8.57
N GLN A 134 -7.61 9.95 -9.32
CA GLN A 134 -6.68 10.53 -10.29
C GLN A 134 -5.52 11.30 -9.64
N ASN A 135 -5.49 11.38 -8.30
CA ASN A 135 -4.47 12.05 -7.55
C ASN A 135 -3.54 11.02 -6.90
N PHE A 136 -2.25 11.13 -7.19
CA PHE A 136 -1.15 10.34 -6.62
C PHE A 136 -1.21 10.20 -5.08
N GLN A 137 -1.91 11.10 -4.40
CA GLN A 137 -2.16 11.07 -2.96
C GLN A 137 -2.78 9.77 -2.46
N CYS A 138 -3.55 9.05 -3.27
CA CYS A 138 -4.11 7.75 -2.87
C CYS A 138 -3.02 6.68 -2.61
N LEU A 139 -1.80 6.87 -3.14
CA LEU A 139 -0.68 5.96 -2.93
C LEU A 139 0.14 6.29 -1.67
N PHE A 140 -0.24 7.33 -0.93
CA PHE A 140 0.38 7.73 0.33
C PHE A 140 -0.58 7.45 1.49
N PRO A 141 -0.27 6.44 2.34
CA PRO A 141 -1.09 6.11 3.51
C PRO A 141 -1.40 7.27 4.46
N GLU A 142 -0.56 8.31 4.49
CA GLU A 142 -0.79 9.57 5.23
C GLU A 142 -2.18 10.20 4.98
N TYR A 143 -2.84 9.90 3.86
CA TYR A 143 -4.14 10.48 3.48
C TYR A 143 -5.35 9.58 3.71
N LEU A 144 -5.16 8.31 4.05
CA LEU A 144 -6.25 7.34 4.11
C LEU A 144 -6.21 6.44 5.35
N VAL A 145 -5.07 6.35 6.03
CA VAL A 145 -4.88 5.39 7.13
C VAL A 145 -5.86 5.59 8.28
N ASP A 146 -6.23 6.84 8.58
CA ASP A 146 -7.18 7.19 9.62
C ASP A 146 -8.62 6.77 9.28
N ASP A 147 -8.91 6.58 7.99
CA ASP A 147 -10.23 6.17 7.49
C ASP A 147 -10.40 4.65 7.40
N ILE A 148 -9.32 3.87 7.58
CA ILE A 148 -9.36 2.40 7.56
C ILE A 148 -10.14 1.89 8.77
N GLN A 149 -11.26 1.19 8.53
CA GLN A 149 -12.13 0.71 9.59
C GLN A 149 -11.72 -0.67 10.13
N THR A 150 -11.10 -1.49 9.28
CA THR A 150 -10.67 -2.84 9.64
C THR A 150 -9.42 -2.77 10.54
N PRO A 151 -9.36 -3.54 11.65
CA PRO A 151 -8.21 -3.50 12.55
C PRO A 151 -6.88 -3.70 11.84
N LEU A 152 -6.05 -2.67 11.91
CA LEU A 152 -4.79 -2.55 11.18
C LEU A 152 -3.61 -2.56 12.16
N PHE A 153 -2.57 -3.31 11.81
CA PHE A 153 -1.25 -3.23 12.44
C PHE A 153 -0.24 -2.72 11.40
N ILE A 154 0.44 -1.62 11.72
CA ILE A 154 1.47 -1.04 10.86
C ILE A 154 2.82 -1.36 11.47
N LEU A 155 3.60 -2.18 10.79
CA LEU A 155 4.98 -2.48 11.13
C LEU A 155 5.88 -1.64 10.22
N GLU A 156 6.51 -0.60 10.77
CA GLU A 156 7.27 0.34 9.97
C GLU A 156 8.58 0.72 10.66
N SER A 157 9.65 0.85 9.87
CA SER A 157 10.91 1.40 10.36
C SER A 157 10.85 2.92 10.31
N SER A 158 11.27 3.59 11.39
CA SER A 158 11.42 5.06 11.39
C SER A 158 12.30 5.57 10.25
N PHE A 159 13.20 4.71 9.74
CA PHE A 159 14.08 4.98 8.61
C PHE A 159 14.06 3.80 7.65
N ASP A 160 12.90 3.51 7.04
CA ASP A 160 12.81 2.52 5.97
C ASP A 160 13.85 2.80 4.86
N TYR A 161 14.54 1.74 4.45
CA TYR A 161 15.64 1.86 3.51
C TYR A 161 15.17 2.32 2.13
N HIS A 162 14.04 1.81 1.62
CA HIS A 162 13.55 2.18 0.31
C HIS A 162 13.09 3.65 0.30
N GLN A 163 12.30 4.03 1.30
CA GLN A 163 11.87 5.40 1.53
C GLN A 163 13.06 6.36 1.60
N VAL A 164 14.07 6.05 2.42
CA VAL A 164 15.24 6.91 2.60
C VAL A 164 16.09 7.01 1.33
N SER A 165 16.44 5.86 0.72
CA SER A 165 17.38 5.81 -0.40
C SER A 165 16.77 6.26 -1.73
N SER A 166 15.46 6.05 -1.92
CA SER A 166 14.78 6.26 -3.20
C SER A 166 13.87 7.49 -3.16
N LEU A 167 12.93 7.55 -2.21
CA LEU A 167 11.94 8.65 -2.13
C LEU A 167 12.52 9.92 -1.50
N PHE A 168 13.44 9.77 -0.55
CA PHE A 168 14.16 10.86 0.11
C PHE A 168 15.60 10.99 -0.38
N ARG A 169 15.87 10.59 -1.63
CA ARG A 169 17.20 10.62 -2.26
C ARG A 169 17.89 11.99 -2.14
N ASN A 170 17.14 13.08 -2.23
CA ASN A 170 17.65 14.45 -2.05
C ASN A 170 18.19 14.70 -0.64
N ILE A 171 17.56 14.11 0.38
CA ILE A 171 18.05 14.13 1.76
C ILE A 171 19.22 13.15 1.92
N TYR A 172 19.07 11.93 1.42
CA TYR A 172 20.08 10.87 1.51
C TYR A 172 21.42 11.26 0.88
N ASN A 173 21.43 11.96 -0.24
CA ASN A 173 22.67 12.42 -0.89
C ASN A 173 23.21 13.74 -0.32
N SER A 174 22.53 14.34 0.67
CA SER A 174 22.99 15.57 1.30
C SER A 174 24.10 15.31 2.32
N ASN A 175 24.78 16.36 2.80
CA ASN A 175 25.77 16.19 3.86
C ASN A 175 25.13 15.71 5.17
N ARG A 176 25.94 15.09 6.04
CA ARG A 176 25.49 14.49 7.31
C ARG A 176 24.73 15.46 8.23
N LYS A 177 25.06 16.75 8.24
CA LYS A 177 24.31 17.74 9.05
C LYS A 177 22.88 17.92 8.54
N LYS A 178 22.69 18.02 7.22
CA LYS A 178 21.37 18.12 6.58
C LYS A 178 20.58 16.82 6.75
N GLN A 179 21.21 15.67 6.55
CA GLN A 179 20.59 14.36 6.82
C GLN A 179 20.01 14.30 8.24
N ASN A 180 20.83 14.57 9.26
CA ASN A 180 20.37 14.54 10.66
C ASN A 180 19.20 15.49 10.92
N TYR A 181 19.24 16.70 10.36
CA TYR A 181 18.14 17.66 10.50
C TYR A 181 16.83 17.13 9.93
N TYR A 182 16.84 16.60 8.70
CA TYR A 182 15.63 16.11 8.05
C TYR A 182 15.14 14.78 8.62
N TYR A 183 16.04 13.85 8.98
CA TYR A 183 15.66 12.58 9.60
C TYR A 183 15.00 12.77 10.97
N ASN A 184 15.46 13.74 11.77
CA ASN A 184 14.77 14.10 13.01
C ASN A 184 13.36 14.66 12.75
N ASN A 185 13.18 15.46 11.69
CA ASN A 185 11.86 15.98 11.30
C ASN A 185 10.94 14.89 10.70
N LEU A 186 11.51 13.90 10.02
CA LEU A 186 10.78 12.75 9.48
C LEU A 186 10.18 11.90 10.59
N ASN A 187 10.97 11.59 11.61
CA ASN A 187 10.49 10.79 12.74
C ASN A 187 9.31 11.48 13.45
N ASN A 188 9.39 12.80 13.62
CA ASN A 188 8.29 13.60 14.18
C ASN A 188 7.03 13.65 13.29
N SER A 189 7.16 13.42 11.99
CA SER A 189 6.02 13.36 11.05
C SER A 189 5.42 11.96 10.96
N MET A 190 6.22 10.91 11.17
CA MET A 190 5.79 9.51 11.07
C MET A 190 5.09 9.02 12.35
N ILE A 191 5.61 9.41 13.52
CA ILE A 191 5.10 9.00 14.84
C ILE A 191 3.63 9.42 15.09
N PRO A 192 3.16 10.62 14.70
CA PRO A 192 1.75 10.98 14.87
C PRO A 192 0.79 10.15 14.01
N ASN A 193 1.27 9.65 12.86
CA ASN A 193 0.47 8.95 11.86
C ASN A 193 0.45 7.42 12.07
N ILE A 194 1.21 6.91 13.04
CA ILE A 194 1.28 5.48 13.36
C ILE A 194 1.02 5.35 14.86
N GLN A 195 -0.18 4.89 15.24
CA GLN A 195 -0.42 4.47 16.62
C GLN A 195 0.47 3.25 16.91
N LEU A 196 1.59 3.52 17.58
CA LEU A 196 2.47 2.50 18.15
C LEU A 196 1.72 1.84 19.31
N TYR A 197 1.16 0.65 19.08
CA TYR A 197 0.67 -0.24 20.14
C TYR A 197 1.74 -1.25 20.54
#